data_AF-A0AAQ3KVK8-F1
#
_entry.id   AF-A0AAQ3KVK8-F1
#
_cell.length_a   1.000
_cell.length_b   1.000
_cell.length_c   1.000
_cell.angle_alpha   90.00
_cell.angle_beta   90.00
_cell.angle_gamma   90.00
#
_symmetry.space_group_name_H-M   'P 1'
#
loop_
_entity.id
_entity.type
_entity.pdbx_description
1 polymer ?
#
loop_
_entity_poly.entity_id
_entity_poly.type
_entity_poly.pdbx_seq_one_letter_code
_entity_poly.pdbx_strand_id
1 'polypeptide(L)'
;MDSTILSFKISNRFVGTHSIDYFLGPLPLAISHRRYHTCYLHKGLKSQITRCAMKSYRLSELTHPEVNSLKARPRIDFSSIFSVVNPIVDDVRCRGYAAVIDYTARFDKVVLDEVVELVSDLPDPKLDPAVREAFDVAYDNIYAFHAAQRVPEKDIENMAGVRCKRIARPIGSVGLYVPGGTAVLPSTALMLSVPAQIAGCKTIVLATPPGRDGSICKVSFHKNLIIIITMVK
;
A
#
# COMPACT_ATOMS: atom_id res chain seq x y z
N MET A 1 -22.52 1.91 15.71
CA MET A 1 -21.97 1.01 14.68
C MET A 1 -20.49 1.33 14.59
N ASP A 2 -19.70 0.67 15.44
CA ASP A 2 -18.28 0.97 15.57
C ASP A 2 -17.50 0.27 14.46
N SER A 3 -16.98 1.07 13.54
CA SER A 3 -15.94 0.67 12.59
C SER A 3 -14.63 0.54 13.36
N THR A 4 -14.25 -0.68 13.73
CA THR A 4 -12.94 -0.99 14.32
C THR A 4 -11.84 -0.66 13.31
N ILE A 5 -11.15 0.47 13.52
CA ILE A 5 -9.92 0.82 12.81
C ILE A 5 -8.80 -0.09 13.36
N LEU A 6 -8.38 -1.08 12.57
CA LEU A 6 -7.22 -1.91 12.88
C LEU A 6 -5.95 -1.08 12.65
N SER A 7 -5.32 -0.65 13.73
CA SER A 7 -4.02 0.04 13.69
C SER A 7 -2.90 -1.00 13.64
N PHE A 8 -2.21 -1.14 12.51
CA PHE A 8 -1.09 -2.07 12.34
C PHE A 8 0.22 -1.45 12.84
N LYS A 9 0.85 -2.10 13.81
CA LYS A 9 2.23 -1.83 14.24
C LYS A 9 3.12 -2.95 13.71
N ILE A 10 3.85 -2.69 12.64
CA ILE A 10 4.87 -3.61 12.12
C ILE A 10 6.03 -3.61 13.14
N SER A 11 6.11 -4.64 13.97
CA SER A 11 7.27 -4.92 14.81
C SER A 11 8.28 -5.69 13.97
N ASN A 12 9.30 -5.01 13.47
CA ASN A 12 10.41 -5.64 12.78
C ASN A 12 11.27 -6.41 13.80
N ARG A 13 10.92 -7.67 14.08
CA ARG A 13 11.70 -8.55 14.96
C ARG A 13 12.53 -9.47 14.06
N PHE A 14 13.76 -9.04 13.80
CA PHE A 14 14.81 -9.85 13.17
C PHE A 14 15.09 -11.05 14.08
N VAL A 15 14.77 -12.26 13.63
CA VAL A 15 15.14 -13.50 14.32
C VAL A 15 16.44 -13.99 13.70
N GLY A 16 17.52 -13.90 14.47
CA GLY A 16 18.81 -14.52 14.18
C GLY A 16 19.31 -15.16 15.46
N THR A 17 19.08 -16.47 15.60
CA THR A 17 19.59 -17.31 16.67
C THR A 17 21.03 -17.72 16.35
N HIS A 18 22.01 -17.23 17.10
CA HIS A 18 23.24 -17.97 17.41
C HIS A 18 23.80 -17.49 18.76
N SER A 19 23.93 -18.44 19.67
CA SER A 19 24.50 -18.31 21.01
C SER A 19 25.98 -18.01 20.93
N ILE A 20 26.43 -16.90 21.52
CA ILE A 20 27.83 -16.66 21.90
C ILE A 20 27.83 -15.92 23.24
N ASP A 21 28.68 -16.39 24.14
CA ASP A 21 28.71 -16.21 25.58
C ASP A 21 28.79 -14.75 26.09
N TYR A 22 28.13 -14.52 27.22
CA TYR A 22 28.26 -13.30 28.02
C TYR A 22 29.63 -13.27 28.72
N PHE A 23 30.46 -12.28 28.39
CA PHE A 23 31.59 -11.88 29.25
C PHE A 23 31.52 -10.38 29.55
N LEU A 24 31.32 -10.08 30.83
CA LEU A 24 31.33 -8.75 31.42
C LEU A 24 32.76 -8.18 31.43
N GLY A 25 32.95 -7.00 30.86
CA GLY A 25 34.17 -6.20 31.00
C GLY A 25 33.98 -4.80 30.40
N PRO A 26 34.45 -3.72 31.06
CA PRO A 26 34.18 -2.35 30.61
C PRO A 26 35.14 -1.96 29.48
N LEU A 27 34.63 -1.26 28.45
CA LEU A 27 35.50 -0.60 27.46
C LEU A 27 35.11 0.87 27.22
N PRO A 28 36.10 1.69 26.84
CA PRO A 28 36.13 3.13 27.09
C PRO A 28 35.67 3.97 25.90
N LEU A 29 35.44 5.25 26.21
CA LEU A 29 35.53 6.46 25.39
C LEU A 29 35.63 6.33 23.85
N ALA A 30 34.59 6.87 23.20
CA ALA A 30 34.64 7.78 22.05
C ALA A 30 35.43 7.38 20.79
N ILE A 31 34.70 6.90 19.75
CA ILE A 31 35.04 7.18 18.34
C ILE A 31 33.74 7.44 17.55
N SER A 32 33.52 8.70 17.19
CA SER A 32 32.45 9.15 16.30
C SER A 32 32.87 8.96 14.84
N HIS A 33 32.50 7.84 14.21
CA HIS A 33 32.52 7.72 12.76
C HIS A 33 31.17 8.15 12.18
N ARG A 34 31.05 9.41 11.73
CA ARG A 34 29.96 9.83 10.83
C ARG A 34 30.19 9.19 9.47
N ARG A 35 29.37 8.20 9.11
CA ARG A 35 29.26 7.75 7.71
C ARG A 35 28.43 8.78 6.95
N TYR A 36 29.06 9.49 6.03
CA TYR A 36 28.39 10.34 5.05
C TYR A 36 28.06 9.48 3.82
N HIS A 37 26.79 9.43 3.41
CA HIS A 37 26.40 8.87 2.12
C HIS A 37 26.47 9.99 1.07
N THR A 38 27.39 9.84 0.10
CA THR A 38 27.55 10.76 -1.03
C THR A 38 26.60 10.32 -2.15
N CYS A 39 25.51 11.04 -2.39
CA CYS A 39 24.67 10.84 -3.56
C CYS A 39 25.20 11.69 -4.72
N TYR A 40 25.70 11.05 -5.78
CA TYR A 40 26.04 11.71 -7.04
C TYR A 40 24.81 11.73 -7.96
N LEU A 41 24.26 12.92 -8.22
CA LEU A 41 23.30 13.15 -9.29
C LEU A 41 24.07 13.62 -10.53
N HIS A 42 24.01 12.83 -11.61
CA HIS A 42 24.71 13.11 -12.85
C HIS A 42 23.77 13.80 -13.85
N LYS A 43 24.06 15.08 -14.16
CA LYS A 43 24.13 15.65 -15.51
C LYS A 43 24.44 17.16 -15.42
N GLY A 44 25.32 17.62 -16.31
CA GLY A 44 26.04 18.88 -16.23
C GLY A 44 25.18 20.13 -16.11
N LEU A 45 25.43 20.89 -15.04
CA LEU A 45 25.44 22.35 -14.91
C LEU A 45 25.79 22.61 -13.44
N LYS A 46 26.87 23.36 -13.16
CA LYS A 46 27.36 23.80 -11.82
C LYS A 46 26.82 22.99 -10.62
N SER A 47 27.56 22.00 -10.14
CA SER A 47 27.19 21.18 -8.98
C SER A 47 27.08 22.02 -7.70
N GLN A 48 25.90 22.55 -7.39
CA GLN A 48 25.58 22.89 -6.02
C GLN A 48 25.39 21.59 -5.25
N ILE A 49 26.33 21.29 -4.36
CA ILE A 49 26.21 20.17 -3.42
C ILE A 49 25.15 20.56 -2.39
N THR A 50 23.90 20.21 -2.62
CA THR A 50 22.86 20.32 -1.61
C THR A 50 23.14 19.28 -0.53
N ARG A 51 23.75 19.69 0.59
CA ARG A 51 23.88 18.82 1.78
C ARG A 51 22.50 18.56 2.36
N CYS A 52 21.87 17.46 1.96
CA CYS A 52 20.65 16.98 2.59
C CYS A 52 21.03 16.30 3.92
N ALA A 53 21.06 17.06 5.02
CA ALA A 53 21.26 16.52 6.35
C ALA A 53 19.91 16.40 7.06
N MET A 54 19.55 15.19 7.51
CA MET A 54 18.38 15.04 8.38
C MET A 54 18.59 15.80 9.68
N LYS A 55 17.53 16.43 10.19
CA LYS A 55 17.54 17.05 11.52
C LYS A 55 17.65 15.94 12.57
N SER A 56 18.68 16.03 13.40
CA SER A 56 18.89 15.13 14.55
C SER A 56 18.52 15.85 15.83
N TYR A 57 17.85 15.14 16.74
CA TYR A 57 17.48 15.65 18.05
C TYR A 57 17.97 14.69 19.13
N ARG A 58 18.36 15.20 20.29
CA ARG A 58 18.63 14.38 21.48
C ARG A 58 17.48 14.57 22.47
N LEU A 59 16.79 13.48 22.81
CA LEU A 59 15.59 13.54 23.64
C LEU A 59 15.82 14.18 25.02
N SER A 60 17.01 13.98 25.60
CA SER A 60 17.39 14.56 26.90
C SER A 60 17.55 16.09 26.87
N GLU A 61 17.70 16.69 25.69
CA GLU A 61 17.91 18.13 25.49
C GLU A 61 16.63 18.85 25.09
N LEU A 62 15.49 18.15 25.02
CA LEU A 62 14.20 18.69 24.59
C LEU A 62 13.25 18.88 25.76
N THR A 63 12.53 19.99 25.72
CA THR A 63 11.39 20.27 26.59
C THR A 63 10.17 19.46 26.15
N HIS A 64 9.21 19.25 27.06
CA HIS A 64 7.93 18.61 26.72
C HIS A 64 7.18 19.23 25.52
N PRO A 65 7.06 20.57 25.36
CA PRO A 65 6.44 21.15 24.18
C PRO A 65 7.22 20.85 22.89
N GLU A 66 8.55 20.82 22.92
CA GLU A 66 9.35 20.46 21.74
C GLU A 66 9.15 19.00 21.35
N VAL A 67 9.16 18.08 22.31
CA VAL A 67 8.83 16.66 22.07
C VAL A 67 7.43 16.50 21.48
N ASN A 68 6.46 17.29 21.95
CA ASN A 68 5.11 17.25 21.41
C ASN A 68 5.04 17.81 19.98
N SER A 69 5.84 18.84 19.66
CA SER A 69 5.93 19.35 18.28
C SER A 69 6.53 18.32 17.31
N LEU A 70 7.47 17.47 17.74
CA LEU A 70 8.06 16.41 16.91
C LEU A 70 7.06 15.30 16.55
N LYS A 71 5.99 15.13 17.32
CA LYS A 71 4.90 14.20 17.00
C LYS A 71 3.96 14.73 15.91
N ALA A 72 4.01 16.03 15.62
CA ALA A 72 3.18 16.62 14.60
C ALA A 72 3.60 16.09 13.22
N ARG A 73 2.67 15.44 12.54
CA ARG A 73 2.81 15.18 11.10
C ARG A 73 2.54 16.49 10.36
N PRO A 74 3.21 16.77 9.23
CA PRO A 74 2.85 17.87 8.35
C PRO A 74 1.35 17.80 8.05
N ARG A 75 0.60 18.79 8.54
CA ARG A 75 -0.84 18.85 8.30
C ARG A 75 -1.05 19.35 6.88
N ILE A 76 -1.71 18.53 6.08
CA ILE A 76 -2.18 18.93 4.76
C ILE A 76 -3.57 19.53 4.96
N ASP A 77 -3.77 20.75 4.47
CA ASP A 77 -5.09 21.38 4.46
C ASP A 77 -5.96 20.75 3.36
N PHE A 78 -6.95 19.97 3.79
CA PHE A 78 -7.84 19.26 2.88
C PHE A 78 -8.84 20.16 2.16
N SER A 79 -9.10 21.38 2.63
CA SER A 79 -10.07 22.28 2.00
C SER A 79 -9.68 22.61 0.55
N SER A 80 -8.39 22.91 0.34
CA SER A 80 -7.81 23.13 -0.99
C SER A 80 -7.89 21.88 -1.87
N ILE A 81 -7.69 20.68 -1.30
CA ILE A 81 -7.77 19.41 -2.03
C ILE A 81 -9.21 19.15 -2.49
N PHE A 82 -10.19 19.35 -1.62
CA PHE A 82 -11.60 19.11 -1.98
C PHE A 82 -12.07 20.02 -3.11
N SER A 83 -11.58 21.26 -3.17
CA SER A 83 -11.91 22.18 -4.28
C SER A 83 -11.43 21.66 -5.64
N VAL A 84 -10.36 20.84 -5.66
CA VAL A 84 -9.82 20.22 -6.87
C VAL A 84 -10.48 18.87 -7.17
N VAL A 85 -10.73 18.06 -6.14
CA VAL A 85 -11.24 16.68 -6.28
C VAL A 85 -12.74 16.65 -6.55
N ASN A 86 -13.55 17.49 -5.90
CA ASN A 86 -15.00 17.45 -6.03
C ASN A 86 -15.48 17.63 -7.48
N PRO A 87 -14.95 18.59 -8.28
CA PRO A 87 -15.31 18.70 -9.69
C PRO A 87 -15.03 17.42 -10.49
N ILE A 88 -13.93 16.73 -10.21
CA ILE A 88 -13.56 15.47 -10.90
C ILE A 88 -14.57 14.38 -10.54
N VAL A 89 -14.90 14.23 -9.26
CA VAL A 89 -15.85 13.22 -8.78
C VAL A 89 -17.25 13.47 -9.35
N ASP A 90 -17.70 14.72 -9.35
CA ASP A 90 -19.01 15.08 -9.89
C ASP A 90 -19.06 14.89 -11.40
N ASP A 91 -17.99 15.22 -12.12
CA ASP A 91 -17.88 15.03 -13.56
C ASP A 91 -17.89 13.54 -13.95
N VAL A 92 -17.18 12.68 -13.20
CA VAL A 92 -17.25 11.22 -13.38
C VAL A 92 -18.64 10.68 -13.04
N ARG A 93 -19.32 11.24 -12.04
CA ARG A 93 -20.71 10.87 -11.73
C ARG A 93 -21.68 11.23 -12.86
N CYS A 94 -21.47 12.37 -13.52
CA CYS A 94 -22.34 12.85 -14.59
C CYS A 94 -22.06 12.20 -15.95
N ARG A 95 -20.78 12.05 -16.33
CA ARG A 95 -20.36 11.60 -17.67
C ARG A 95 -19.82 10.17 -17.71
N GLY A 96 -19.61 9.54 -16.55
CA GLY A 96 -19.12 8.16 -16.47
C GLY A 96 -17.77 7.98 -17.15
N TYR A 97 -17.68 6.97 -18.03
CA TYR A 97 -16.45 6.59 -18.73
C TYR A 97 -15.81 7.72 -19.53
N ALA A 98 -16.59 8.59 -20.16
CA ALA A 98 -16.06 9.69 -20.95
C ALA A 98 -15.20 10.64 -20.11
N ALA A 99 -15.63 10.93 -18.87
CA ALA A 99 -14.82 11.74 -17.96
C ALA A 99 -13.53 11.02 -17.53
N VAL A 100 -13.59 9.71 -17.28
CA VAL A 100 -12.40 8.93 -16.90
C VAL A 100 -11.35 8.95 -18.01
N ILE A 101 -11.75 8.75 -19.27
CA ILE A 101 -10.86 8.83 -20.43
C ILE A 101 -10.23 10.23 -20.54
N ASP A 102 -11.04 11.28 -20.46
CA ASP A 102 -10.58 12.67 -20.54
C ASP A 102 -9.54 13.00 -19.46
N TYR A 103 -9.82 12.60 -18.22
CA TYR A 103 -8.90 12.85 -17.11
C TYR A 103 -7.64 12.00 -17.21
N THR A 104 -7.73 10.76 -17.72
CA THR A 104 -6.55 9.91 -17.97
C THR A 104 -5.66 10.56 -19.04
N ALA A 105 -6.24 11.07 -20.13
CA ALA A 105 -5.51 11.82 -21.15
C ALA A 105 -4.91 13.11 -20.59
N ARG A 106 -5.61 13.80 -19.70
CA ARG A 106 -5.15 15.06 -19.10
C ARG A 106 -4.00 14.87 -18.11
N PHE A 107 -4.11 13.90 -17.21
CA PHE A 107 -3.18 13.74 -16.08
C PHE A 107 -2.09 12.71 -16.36
N ASP A 108 -2.45 11.56 -16.91
CA ASP A 108 -1.52 10.46 -17.22
C ASP A 108 -0.91 10.55 -18.63
N LYS A 109 -1.46 11.43 -19.48
CA LYS A 109 -1.00 11.68 -20.86
C LYS A 109 -1.14 10.46 -21.76
N VAL A 110 -2.17 9.65 -21.52
CA VAL A 110 -2.49 8.44 -22.27
C VAL A 110 -3.95 8.52 -22.72
N VAL A 111 -4.17 8.27 -24.01
CA VAL A 111 -5.52 8.11 -24.57
C VAL A 111 -5.81 6.61 -24.64
N LEU A 112 -6.90 6.18 -24.03
CA LEU A 112 -7.35 4.79 -24.01
C LEU A 112 -8.72 4.71 -24.64
N ASP A 113 -8.93 3.67 -25.46
CA ASP A 113 -10.25 3.34 -26.02
C ASP A 113 -11.11 2.59 -25.00
N GLU A 114 -10.49 1.69 -24.24
CA GLU A 114 -11.12 0.95 -23.15
C GLU A 114 -10.38 1.21 -21.82
N VAL A 115 -11.15 1.47 -20.76
CA VAL A 115 -10.62 1.75 -19.41
C VAL A 115 -10.95 0.63 -18.42
N VAL A 116 -11.66 -0.40 -18.87
CA VAL A 116 -12.08 -1.54 -18.05
C VAL A 116 -11.77 -2.82 -18.80
N GLU A 117 -10.97 -3.69 -18.19
CA GLU A 117 -10.63 -4.98 -18.76
C GLU A 117 -10.99 -6.10 -17.76
N LEU A 118 -11.50 -7.21 -18.31
CA LEU A 118 -11.74 -8.42 -17.55
C LEU A 118 -10.43 -9.21 -17.46
N VAL A 119 -10.00 -9.54 -16.23
CA VAL A 119 -8.68 -10.16 -16.03
C VAL A 119 -8.60 -11.56 -16.62
N SER A 120 -9.73 -12.27 -16.75
CA SER A 120 -9.77 -13.58 -17.41
C SER A 120 -9.41 -13.53 -18.89
N ASP A 121 -9.59 -12.37 -19.51
CA ASP A 121 -9.35 -12.17 -20.94
C ASP A 121 -7.91 -11.69 -21.19
N LEU A 122 -7.20 -11.32 -20.12
CA LEU A 122 -5.81 -10.91 -20.19
C LEU A 122 -4.87 -12.12 -20.28
N PRO A 123 -3.84 -12.06 -21.14
CA PRO A 123 -2.84 -13.10 -21.21
C PRO A 123 -1.98 -13.10 -19.94
N ASP A 124 -1.56 -14.29 -19.51
CA ASP A 124 -0.62 -14.43 -18.40
C ASP A 124 0.65 -13.58 -18.65
N PRO A 125 1.05 -12.71 -17.72
CA PRO A 125 2.19 -11.84 -17.94
C PRO A 125 3.48 -12.65 -18.02
N LYS A 126 4.29 -12.33 -19.03
CA LYS A 126 5.67 -12.82 -19.15
C LYS A 126 6.53 -12.11 -18.12
N LEU A 127 6.87 -12.83 -17.05
CA LEU A 127 7.75 -12.39 -15.97
C LEU A 127 9.04 -13.22 -15.98
N ASP A 128 10.14 -12.60 -15.54
CA ASP A 128 11.35 -13.33 -15.19
C ASP A 128 11.01 -14.39 -14.12
N PRO A 129 11.46 -15.64 -14.26
CA PRO A 129 11.23 -16.69 -13.26
C PRO A 129 11.55 -16.26 -11.82
N ALA A 130 12.65 -15.54 -11.60
CA ALA A 130 13.03 -15.10 -10.26
C ALA A 130 12.05 -14.06 -9.69
N VAL A 131 11.49 -13.20 -10.55
CA VAL A 131 10.47 -12.21 -10.16
C VAL A 131 9.15 -12.91 -9.84
N ARG A 132 8.77 -13.92 -10.63
CA ARG A 132 7.57 -14.72 -10.38
C ARG A 132 7.67 -15.45 -9.04
N GLU A 133 8.79 -16.13 -8.79
CA GLU A 133 9.03 -16.83 -7.53
C GLU A 133 8.95 -15.89 -6.32
N ALA A 134 9.52 -14.69 -6.42
CA ALA A 134 9.43 -13.69 -5.35
C ALA A 134 7.97 -13.26 -5.06
N PHE A 135 7.14 -13.14 -6.09
CA PHE A 135 5.70 -12.84 -5.92
C PHE A 135 4.92 -14.01 -5.34
N ASP A 136 5.23 -15.24 -5.75
CA ASP A 136 4.58 -16.44 -5.21
C ASP A 136 4.88 -16.60 -3.71
N VAL A 137 6.15 -16.42 -3.31
CA VAL A 137 6.55 -16.39 -1.89
C VAL A 137 5.84 -15.28 -1.11
N ALA A 138 5.71 -14.09 -1.70
CA ALA A 138 4.99 -12.98 -1.07
C ALA A 138 3.50 -13.32 -0.91
N TYR A 139 2.87 -13.86 -1.95
CA TYR A 139 1.47 -14.29 -1.92
C TYR A 139 1.23 -15.34 -0.84
N ASP A 140 2.03 -16.40 -0.79
CA ASP A 140 1.86 -17.49 0.17
C ASP A 140 1.95 -17.01 1.61
N ASN A 141 2.92 -16.14 1.91
CA ASN A 141 3.07 -15.55 3.23
C ASN A 141 1.89 -14.64 3.61
N ILE A 142 1.44 -13.79 2.68
CA ILE A 142 0.29 -12.89 2.90
C ILE A 142 -0.98 -13.73 3.09
N TYR A 143 -1.17 -14.76 2.27
CA TYR A 143 -2.33 -15.64 2.33
C TYR A 143 -2.36 -16.40 3.65
N ALA A 144 -1.26 -17.04 4.05
CA ALA A 144 -1.16 -17.78 5.30
C ALA A 144 -1.51 -16.88 6.50
N PHE A 145 -0.97 -15.66 6.53
CA PHE A 145 -1.24 -14.71 7.60
C PHE A 145 -2.70 -14.26 7.66
N HIS A 146 -3.31 -13.89 6.52
CA HIS A 146 -4.70 -13.42 6.49
C HIS A 146 -5.71 -14.56 6.66
N ALA A 147 -5.42 -15.76 6.16
CA ALA A 147 -6.28 -16.92 6.32
C ALA A 147 -6.36 -17.35 7.80
N ALA A 148 -5.25 -17.22 8.55
CA ALA A 148 -5.20 -17.50 9.98
C ALA A 148 -6.07 -16.53 10.82
N GLN A 149 -6.47 -15.38 10.27
CA GLN A 149 -7.35 -14.42 10.97
C GLN A 149 -8.84 -14.78 10.90
N ARG A 150 -9.22 -15.87 10.20
CA ARG A 150 -10.61 -16.33 10.14
C ARG A 150 -11.11 -16.67 11.55
N VAL A 151 -12.06 -15.86 12.02
CA VAL A 151 -12.67 -16.08 13.33
C VAL A 151 -13.72 -17.17 13.22
N PRO A 152 -13.64 -18.26 14.02
CA PRO A 152 -14.68 -19.28 14.02
C PRO A 152 -16.02 -18.67 14.47
N GLU A 153 -17.12 -19.13 13.87
CA GLU A 153 -18.46 -18.74 14.31
C GLU A 153 -18.67 -19.24 15.73
N LYS A 154 -18.98 -18.32 16.64
CA LYS A 154 -19.29 -18.64 18.02
C LYS A 154 -20.79 -18.48 18.23
N ASP A 155 -21.44 -19.59 18.56
CA ASP A 155 -22.82 -19.61 19.04
C ASP A 155 -22.79 -19.56 20.57
N ILE A 156 -23.48 -18.60 21.16
CA ILE A 156 -23.49 -18.33 22.59
C ILE A 156 -24.93 -18.29 23.07
N GLU A 157 -25.25 -19.14 24.04
CA GLU A 157 -26.50 -19.07 24.79
C GLU A 157 -26.24 -18.42 26.15
N ASN A 158 -26.66 -17.17 26.31
CA ASN A 158 -26.38 -16.42 27.54
C ASN A 158 -27.42 -16.69 28.65
N MET A 159 -28.64 -17.01 28.25
CA MET A 159 -29.74 -17.47 29.10
C MET A 159 -30.50 -18.55 28.32
N ALA A 160 -31.14 -19.48 29.02
CA ALA A 160 -31.92 -20.54 28.39
C ALA A 160 -32.93 -19.97 27.37
N GLY A 161 -32.83 -20.41 26.11
CA GLY A 161 -33.66 -19.94 25.00
C GLY A 161 -33.15 -18.69 24.28
N VAL A 162 -32.11 -18.01 24.75
CA VAL A 162 -31.55 -16.77 24.14
C VAL A 162 -30.18 -17.06 23.54
N ARG A 163 -30.17 -17.38 22.25
CA ARG A 163 -28.95 -17.66 21.46
C ARG A 163 -28.53 -16.47 20.61
N CYS A 164 -27.24 -16.15 20.69
CA CYS A 164 -26.59 -15.08 19.95
C CYS A 164 -25.41 -15.67 19.17
N LYS A 165 -25.34 -15.37 17.87
CA LYS A 165 -24.19 -15.72 17.03
C LYS A 165 -23.72 -14.54 16.20
N ARG A 166 -22.41 -14.50 15.92
CA ARG A 166 -21.81 -13.55 14.99
C ARG A 166 -21.35 -14.29 13.74
N ILE A 167 -21.91 -13.92 12.59
CA ILE A 167 -21.57 -14.50 11.29
C ILE A 167 -20.82 -13.46 10.47
N ALA A 168 -19.70 -13.85 9.86
CA ALA A 168 -19.02 -13.03 8.87
C ALA A 168 -19.67 -13.22 7.48
N ARG A 169 -19.96 -12.12 6.79
CA ARG A 169 -20.43 -12.14 5.40
C ARG A 169 -19.50 -11.23 4.57
N PRO A 170 -19.03 -11.68 3.40
CA PRO A 170 -18.22 -10.83 2.54
C PRO A 170 -19.01 -9.64 2.04
N ILE A 171 -18.30 -8.55 1.79
CA ILE A 171 -18.82 -7.42 1.02
C ILE A 171 -19.05 -7.91 -0.42
N GLY A 172 -20.20 -7.57 -1.01
CA GLY A 172 -20.56 -8.06 -2.34
C GLY A 172 -19.58 -7.61 -3.44
N SER A 173 -19.20 -6.33 -3.41
CA SER A 173 -18.25 -5.73 -4.36
C SER A 173 -17.26 -4.82 -3.64
N VAL A 174 -15.98 -4.91 -4.02
CA VAL A 174 -14.89 -4.10 -3.45
C VAL A 174 -14.04 -3.47 -4.55
N GLY A 175 -13.66 -2.21 -4.34
CA GLY A 175 -12.71 -1.47 -5.18
C GLY A 175 -11.36 -1.33 -4.48
N LEU A 176 -10.28 -1.68 -5.18
CA LEU A 176 -8.90 -1.70 -4.69
C LEU A 176 -8.09 -0.70 -5.50
N TYR A 177 -7.67 0.42 -4.92
CA TYR A 177 -6.81 1.37 -5.62
C TYR A 177 -5.33 1.02 -5.41
N VAL A 178 -4.60 0.80 -6.50
CA VAL A 178 -3.16 0.58 -6.50
C VAL A 178 -2.51 1.79 -7.16
N PRO A 179 -1.71 2.58 -6.41
CA PRO A 179 -1.02 3.71 -7.00
C PRO A 179 -0.03 3.27 -8.08
N GLY A 180 0.05 4.04 -9.15
CA GLY A 180 0.97 3.80 -10.27
C GLY A 180 1.59 5.08 -10.83
N GLY A 181 2.00 5.03 -12.11
CA GLY A 181 2.65 6.14 -12.80
C GLY A 181 4.17 6.02 -12.83
N THR A 182 4.88 6.66 -11.90
CA THR A 182 6.38 6.68 -11.92
C THR A 182 7.00 5.41 -11.35
N ALA A 183 6.29 4.73 -10.44
CA ALA A 183 6.66 3.43 -9.91
C ALA A 183 5.40 2.57 -9.81
N VAL A 184 5.53 1.29 -10.13
CA VAL A 184 4.46 0.31 -9.98
C VAL A 184 4.56 -0.32 -8.60
N LEU A 185 3.43 -0.47 -7.90
CA LEU A 185 3.36 -1.02 -6.54
C LEU A 185 2.59 -2.37 -6.48
N PRO A 186 3.19 -3.45 -6.99
CA PRO A 186 2.54 -4.77 -7.00
C PRO A 186 2.33 -5.36 -5.59
N SER A 187 3.15 -4.97 -4.63
CA SER A 187 2.97 -5.37 -3.23
C SER A 187 1.66 -4.86 -2.64
N THR A 188 1.23 -3.64 -2.99
CA THR A 188 -0.06 -3.09 -2.57
C THR A 188 -1.20 -3.88 -3.19
N ALA A 189 -1.08 -4.30 -4.45
CA ALA A 189 -2.07 -5.15 -5.09
C ALA A 189 -2.28 -6.45 -4.30
N LEU A 190 -1.19 -7.15 -3.93
CA LEU A 190 -1.26 -8.37 -3.12
C LEU A 190 -1.88 -8.12 -1.74
N MET A 191 -1.47 -7.05 -1.06
CA MET A 191 -1.98 -6.71 0.28
C MET A 191 -3.48 -6.42 0.30
N LEU A 192 -4.07 -6.03 -0.85
CA LEU A 192 -5.49 -5.72 -0.98
C LEU A 192 -6.30 -6.89 -1.55
N SER A 193 -5.79 -7.55 -2.59
CA SER A 193 -6.53 -8.59 -3.32
C SER A 193 -6.59 -9.92 -2.54
N VAL A 194 -5.51 -10.30 -1.85
CA VAL A 194 -5.45 -11.55 -1.08
C VAL A 194 -6.50 -11.60 0.04
N PRO A 195 -6.64 -10.60 0.93
CA PRO A 195 -7.70 -10.63 1.94
C PRO A 195 -9.12 -10.56 1.32
N ALA A 196 -9.30 -9.84 0.19
CA ALA A 196 -10.58 -9.82 -0.52
C ALA A 196 -10.98 -11.20 -1.08
N GLN A 197 -9.99 -11.94 -1.62
CA GLN A 197 -10.15 -13.33 -2.05
C GLN A 197 -10.49 -14.26 -0.88
N ILE A 198 -9.76 -14.13 0.24
CA ILE A 198 -9.99 -14.95 1.45
C ILE A 198 -11.38 -14.70 2.05
N ALA A 199 -11.85 -13.45 2.01
CA ALA A 199 -13.19 -13.09 2.46
C ALA A 199 -14.29 -13.68 1.58
N GLY A 200 -14.01 -13.93 0.30
CA GLY A 200 -14.98 -14.41 -0.69
C GLY A 200 -15.80 -13.28 -1.32
N CYS A 201 -15.19 -12.10 -1.52
CA CYS A 201 -15.82 -11.00 -2.24
C CYS A 201 -16.17 -11.43 -3.68
N LYS A 202 -17.42 -11.17 -4.12
CA LYS A 202 -17.91 -11.65 -5.42
C LYS A 202 -17.42 -10.82 -6.60
N THR A 203 -17.21 -9.53 -6.39
CA THR A 203 -16.71 -8.61 -7.40
C THR A 203 -15.52 -7.86 -6.82
N ILE A 204 -14.35 -8.02 -7.44
CA ILE A 204 -13.11 -7.36 -7.02
C ILE A 204 -12.61 -6.53 -8.20
N VAL A 205 -12.60 -5.21 -8.01
CA VAL A 205 -12.21 -4.22 -9.00
C VAL A 205 -10.88 -3.61 -8.56
N LEU A 206 -9.85 -3.67 -9.38
CA LEU A 206 -8.55 -3.04 -9.12
C LEU A 206 -8.37 -1.81 -10.00
N ALA A 207 -8.25 -0.65 -9.37
CA ALA A 207 -8.00 0.61 -10.05
C ALA A 207 -6.49 0.93 -10.06
N THR A 208 -5.88 1.09 -11.23
CA THR A 208 -4.47 1.51 -11.37
C THR A 208 -4.29 2.43 -12.58
N PRO A 209 -3.53 3.53 -12.50
CA PRO A 209 -3.21 4.32 -13.69
C PRO A 209 -2.37 3.51 -14.69
N PRO A 210 -2.46 3.83 -16.00
CA PRO A 210 -1.74 3.12 -17.03
C PRO A 210 -0.26 3.53 -17.05
N GLY A 211 0.57 2.68 -17.66
CA GLY A 211 1.89 3.08 -18.13
C GLY A 211 1.80 4.14 -19.23
N ARG A 212 2.92 4.81 -19.53
CA ARG A 212 2.97 5.86 -20.58
C ARG A 212 2.59 5.35 -21.98
N ASP A 213 2.73 4.05 -22.20
CA ASP A 213 2.36 3.34 -23.42
C ASP A 213 0.91 2.81 -23.40
N GLY A 214 0.13 3.15 -22.37
CA GLY A 214 -1.21 2.63 -22.15
C GLY A 214 -1.25 1.23 -21.55
N SER A 215 -0.10 0.58 -21.34
CA SER A 215 -0.07 -0.77 -20.79
C SER A 215 -0.36 -0.79 -19.29
N ILE A 216 -1.03 -1.83 -18.83
CA ILE A 216 -1.09 -2.16 -17.40
C ILE A 216 0.18 -2.91 -17.03
N CYS A 217 0.72 -2.66 -15.84
CA CYS A 217 1.94 -3.34 -15.42
C CYS A 217 1.73 -4.86 -15.40
N LYS A 218 2.68 -5.58 -16.03
CA LYS A 218 2.73 -7.03 -16.15
C LYS A 218 3.08 -7.70 -14.82
N VAL A 219 2.33 -7.42 -13.77
CA VAL A 219 2.44 -8.13 -12.50
C VAL A 219 1.40 -9.23 -12.54
N SER A 220 1.79 -10.43 -12.11
CA SER A 220 0.87 -11.56 -12.04
C SER A 220 -0.25 -11.23 -11.07
N PHE A 221 -1.40 -10.80 -11.58
CA PHE A 221 -2.62 -10.70 -10.81
C PHE A 221 -3.18 -12.11 -10.73
N HIS A 222 -3.05 -12.73 -9.56
CA HIS A 222 -3.54 -14.09 -9.35
C HIS A 222 -5.04 -14.18 -9.72
N LYS A 223 -5.43 -15.35 -10.24
CA LYS A 223 -6.61 -15.70 -11.07
C LYS A 223 -8.03 -15.35 -10.56
N ASN A 224 -8.16 -14.52 -9.52
CA ASN A 224 -9.44 -14.14 -8.91
C ASN A 224 -9.68 -12.63 -8.89
N LEU A 225 -8.82 -11.84 -9.54
CA LEU A 225 -9.13 -10.43 -9.81
C LEU A 225 -10.17 -10.39 -10.95
N ILE A 226 -11.25 -9.63 -10.78
CA ILE A 226 -12.40 -9.74 -11.71
C ILE A 226 -12.35 -8.59 -12.71
N ILE A 227 -11.90 -7.40 -12.31
CA ILE A 227 -11.88 -6.23 -13.20
C ILE A 227 -10.62 -5.41 -12.90
N ILE A 228 -9.85 -5.03 -13.93
CA ILE A 228 -8.88 -3.94 -13.83
C ILE A 228 -9.54 -2.70 -14.43
N ILE A 229 -9.64 -1.64 -13.64
CA ILE A 229 -10.04 -0.31 -14.11
C ILE A 229 -8.79 0.55 -14.19
N THR A 230 -8.55 1.12 -15.35
CA THR A 230 -7.53 2.14 -15.47
C THR A 230 -8.08 3.45 -14.96
N MET A 231 -7.49 3.99 -13.88
CA MET A 231 -7.95 5.23 -13.28
C MET A 231 -6.86 6.29 -13.22
N VAL A 232 -7.34 7.53 -13.24
CA VAL A 232 -6.59 8.78 -13.21
C VAL A 232 -5.72 8.91 -11.97
N LYS A 233 -4.52 9.47 -12.14
CA LYS A 233 -3.61 9.92 -11.07
C LYS A 233 -4.15 11.02 -10.15
#